data_AF-B1X262-F1
#
_entry.id   AF-B1X262-F1
#
_cell.length_a   1.000
_cell.length_b   1.000
_cell.length_c   1.000
_cell.angle_alpha   90.00
_cell.angle_beta   90.00
_cell.angle_gamma   90.00
#
_symmetry.space_group_name_H-M   'P 1'
#
loop_
_entity.id
_entity.type
_entity.pdbx_description
1 polymer ?
#
loop_
_entity_poly.entity_id
_entity_poly.type
_entity_poly.pdbx_seq_one_letter_code
_entity_poly.pdbx_strand_id
1 'polypeptide(L)'
;MPREVIHDVDRPDINGVKPKMQAIADSLRESLPPLPFSSLKCDDNLMSSIHLKASFNDRAEWSHGIFENSLYFMVSIHPQKGKRYYQEGEKISIEINNKSYKIPTKFRKYTGTPEKAIAKIVEWIEKAKSELEQKNQG
;
A
#
# COMPACT_ATOMS: atom_id res chain seq x y z
N MET A 1 -9.04 14.09 -43.01
CA MET A 1 -9.05 12.82 -42.25
C MET A 1 -9.56 13.16 -40.86
N PRO A 2 -10.75 12.71 -40.43
CA PRO A 2 -11.15 12.88 -39.03
C PRO A 2 -10.14 12.13 -38.16
N ARG A 3 -9.62 12.80 -37.12
CA ARG A 3 -8.74 12.18 -36.14
C ARG A 3 -9.53 11.09 -35.44
N GLU A 4 -9.07 9.86 -35.54
CA GLU A 4 -9.60 8.73 -34.78
C GLU A 4 -9.46 9.08 -33.29
N VAL A 5 -10.60 9.23 -32.61
CA VAL A 5 -10.62 9.42 -31.17
C VAL A 5 -10.25 8.07 -30.58
N ILE A 6 -9.00 7.91 -30.16
CA ILE A 6 -8.57 6.79 -29.34
C ILE A 6 -9.32 6.94 -28.02
N HIS A 7 -10.46 6.26 -27.89
CA HIS A 7 -11.11 6.09 -26.61
C HIS A 7 -10.11 5.35 -25.71
N ASP A 8 -9.84 5.90 -24.54
CA ASP A 8 -8.97 5.35 -23.51
C ASP A 8 -9.66 4.07 -22.97
N VAL A 9 -9.63 2.97 -23.73
CA VAL A 9 -10.33 1.69 -23.42
C VAL A 9 -9.75 1.01 -22.17
N ASP A 10 -8.69 1.56 -21.58
CA ASP A 10 -7.99 1.03 -20.40
C ASP A 10 -8.21 1.85 -19.12
N ARG A 11 -9.31 2.60 -19.02
CA ARG A 11 -9.78 3.19 -17.75
C ARG A 11 -10.86 2.32 -17.11
N PRO A 12 -10.51 1.40 -16.20
CA PRO A 12 -11.48 0.49 -15.56
C PRO A 12 -12.38 1.19 -14.53
N ASP A 13 -12.20 2.48 -14.25
CA ASP A 13 -13.08 3.26 -13.36
C ASP A 13 -14.40 3.69 -14.01
N ILE A 14 -14.54 3.53 -15.33
CA ILE A 14 -15.75 3.83 -16.08
C ILE A 14 -16.57 2.53 -16.22
N ASN A 15 -17.79 2.49 -15.65
CA ASN A 15 -18.79 1.40 -15.76
C ASN A 15 -18.67 0.19 -14.80
N GLY A 16 -18.06 0.34 -13.63
CA GLY A 16 -18.10 -0.71 -12.58
C GLY A 16 -17.12 -1.88 -12.77
N VAL A 17 -16.10 -1.70 -13.61
CA VAL A 17 -14.98 -2.64 -13.70
C VAL A 17 -14.11 -2.51 -12.45
N LYS A 18 -13.69 -3.64 -11.88
CA LYS A 18 -12.80 -3.63 -10.71
C LYS A 18 -11.38 -3.24 -11.13
N PRO A 19 -10.60 -2.58 -10.26
CA PRO A 19 -9.19 -2.34 -10.53
C PRO A 19 -8.43 -3.65 -10.81
N LYS A 20 -7.48 -3.61 -11.75
CA LYS A 20 -6.62 -4.73 -12.19
C LYS A 20 -5.79 -5.31 -11.04
N MET A 21 -5.48 -4.51 -10.01
CA MET A 21 -4.76 -4.96 -8.81
C MET A 21 -5.68 -5.33 -7.65
N GLN A 22 -7.00 -5.41 -7.84
CA GLN A 22 -7.95 -5.66 -6.75
C GLN A 22 -7.68 -6.98 -6.01
N ALA A 23 -7.36 -8.06 -6.73
CA ALA A 23 -7.03 -9.34 -6.11
C ALA A 23 -5.80 -9.23 -5.19
N ILE A 24 -4.78 -8.48 -5.59
CA ILE A 24 -3.58 -8.21 -4.77
C ILE A 24 -3.95 -7.38 -3.54
N ALA A 25 -4.85 -6.40 -3.68
CA ALA A 25 -5.32 -5.59 -2.56
C ALA A 25 -6.11 -6.44 -1.55
N ASP A 26 -6.95 -7.35 -2.02
CA ASP A 26 -7.72 -8.24 -1.16
C ASP A 26 -6.80 -9.24 -0.43
N SER A 27 -5.84 -9.86 -1.13
CA SER A 27 -4.82 -10.71 -0.49
C SER A 27 -3.96 -9.96 0.52
N LEU A 28 -3.60 -8.70 0.24
CA LEU A 28 -2.90 -7.87 1.22
C LEU A 28 -3.77 -7.64 2.44
N ARG A 29 -5.04 -7.25 2.27
CA ARG A 29 -5.97 -7.01 3.38
C ARG A 29 -6.11 -8.23 4.28
N GLU A 30 -6.21 -9.42 3.70
CA GLU A 30 -6.32 -10.69 4.44
C GLU A 30 -5.03 -11.08 5.15
N SER A 31 -3.87 -10.67 4.63
CA SER A 31 -2.55 -10.98 5.20
C SER A 31 -2.07 -9.98 6.25
N LEU A 32 -2.71 -8.81 6.36
CA LEU A 32 -2.28 -7.79 7.31
C LEU A 32 -2.45 -8.28 8.76
N PRO A 33 -1.43 -8.11 9.62
CA PRO A 33 -1.60 -8.37 11.04
C PRO A 33 -2.62 -7.36 11.62
N PRO A 34 -3.23 -7.66 12.79
CA PRO A 34 -4.14 -6.74 13.45
C PRO A 34 -3.49 -5.38 13.70
N LEU A 35 -4.06 -4.33 13.10
CA LEU A 35 -3.63 -2.94 13.20
C LEU A 35 -4.77 -2.09 13.76
N PRO A 36 -4.53 -1.21 14.74
CA PRO A 36 -5.55 -0.31 15.28
C PRO A 36 -6.24 0.54 14.22
N PHE A 37 -5.49 0.94 13.19
CA PHE A 37 -6.05 1.59 12.03
C PHE A 37 -5.36 1.10 10.75
N SER A 38 -6.16 0.71 9.77
CA SER A 38 -5.70 0.51 8.40
C SER A 38 -6.78 0.93 7.40
N SER A 39 -6.35 1.50 6.28
CA SER A 39 -7.18 1.89 5.16
C SER A 39 -6.44 1.51 3.88
N LEU A 40 -7.05 0.66 3.07
CA LEU A 40 -6.49 0.19 1.81
C LEU A 40 -7.33 0.72 0.65
N LYS A 41 -6.68 1.41 -0.29
CA LYS A 41 -7.30 1.87 -1.55
C LYS A 41 -6.59 1.22 -2.72
N CYS A 42 -7.37 0.74 -3.69
CA CYS A 42 -6.88 0.25 -4.97
C CYS A 42 -7.48 1.13 -6.06
N ASP A 43 -6.65 1.61 -6.98
CA ASP A 43 -7.07 2.51 -8.05
C ASP A 43 -6.35 2.15 -9.36
N ASP A 44 -6.96 2.54 -10.47
CA ASP A 44 -6.46 2.39 -11.83
C ASP A 44 -6.69 3.66 -12.68
N ASN A 45 -7.24 4.75 -12.13
CA ASN A 45 -7.61 5.96 -12.87
C ASN A 45 -6.45 6.54 -13.72
N LEU A 46 -5.26 6.60 -13.13
CA LEU A 46 -4.04 7.10 -13.78
C LEU A 46 -3.00 6.01 -13.98
N MET A 47 -2.88 5.09 -13.03
CA MET A 47 -2.00 3.95 -13.06
C MET A 47 -2.54 2.92 -12.08
N SER A 48 -2.21 1.66 -12.28
CA SER A 48 -2.53 0.66 -11.27
C SER A 48 -1.75 0.95 -9.99
N SER A 49 -2.48 1.09 -8.89
CA SER A 49 -1.87 1.34 -7.59
C SER A 49 -2.69 0.75 -6.46
N ILE A 50 -1.97 0.37 -5.40
CA ILE A 50 -2.55 0.10 -4.09
C ILE A 50 -1.85 1.00 -3.09
N HIS A 51 -2.64 1.69 -2.27
CA HIS A 51 -2.15 2.55 -1.20
C HIS A 51 -2.72 2.07 0.13
N LEU A 52 -1.83 1.66 1.03
CA LEU A 52 -2.14 1.32 2.42
C LEU A 52 -1.76 2.49 3.31
N LYS A 53 -2.72 3.03 4.05
CA LYS A 53 -2.52 4.01 5.11
C LYS A 53 -2.84 3.33 6.44
N ALA A 54 -1.88 3.24 7.35
CA ALA A 54 -2.05 2.51 8.60
C ALA A 54 -1.35 3.18 9.78
N SER A 55 -1.79 2.85 11.00
CA SER A 55 -1.20 3.34 12.25
C SER A 55 -1.15 2.24 13.30
N PHE A 56 -0.10 2.25 14.10
CA PHE A 56 0.03 1.43 15.31
C PHE A 56 -0.70 2.04 16.53
N ASN A 57 -1.27 3.24 16.40
CA ASN A 57 -2.09 3.85 17.44
C ASN A 57 -3.57 3.82 17.06
N ASP A 58 -4.41 3.66 18.07
CA ASP A 58 -5.84 3.87 17.94
C ASP A 58 -6.15 5.32 17.51
N ARG A 59 -7.22 5.50 16.75
CA ARG A 59 -7.63 6.83 16.25
C ARG A 59 -7.89 7.84 17.37
N ALA A 60 -8.29 7.36 18.55
CA ALA A 60 -8.51 8.19 19.73
C ALA A 60 -7.21 8.79 20.30
N GLU A 61 -6.06 8.16 20.03
CA GLU A 61 -4.74 8.61 20.52
C GLU A 61 -4.07 9.62 19.59
N TRP A 62 -4.67 9.89 18.43
CA TRP A 62 -4.10 10.82 17.46
C TRP A 62 -4.27 12.25 17.98
N SER A 63 -3.17 12.92 18.30
CA SER A 63 -3.21 14.31 18.76
C SER A 63 -3.97 15.19 17.77
N HIS A 64 -5.00 15.88 18.26
CA HIS A 64 -5.93 16.71 17.48
C HIS A 64 -6.71 15.95 16.38
N GLY A 65 -6.79 14.62 16.47
CA GLY A 65 -7.41 13.77 15.45
C GLY A 65 -6.61 13.68 14.14
N ILE A 66 -5.35 14.12 14.13
CA ILE A 66 -4.49 14.18 12.94
C ILE A 66 -3.71 12.87 12.82
N PHE A 67 -3.89 12.17 11.71
CA PHE A 67 -3.24 10.87 11.46
C PHE A 67 -1.72 10.94 11.54
N GLU A 68 -1.13 11.99 10.98
CA GLU A 68 0.32 12.16 10.89
C GLU A 68 0.97 12.41 12.27
N ASN A 69 0.18 12.69 13.31
CA ASN A 69 0.64 12.75 14.71
C ASN A 69 0.75 11.37 15.39
N SER A 70 0.28 10.30 14.73
CA SER A 70 0.33 8.93 15.23
C SER A 70 1.62 8.19 14.82
N LEU A 71 1.78 6.95 15.28
CA LEU A 71 2.77 5.99 14.77
C LEU A 71 2.33 5.44 13.40
N TYR A 72 2.23 6.34 12.44
CA TYR A 72 1.72 6.04 11.11
C TYR A 72 2.74 5.47 10.14
N PHE A 73 2.26 4.78 9.11
CA PHE A 73 3.01 4.45 7.91
C PHE A 73 2.10 4.39 6.67
N MET A 74 2.69 4.63 5.51
CA MET A 74 2.02 4.60 4.21
C MET A 74 2.83 3.73 3.24
N VAL A 75 2.23 2.65 2.75
CA VAL A 75 2.82 1.77 1.73
C VAL A 75 2.15 2.05 0.40
N SER A 76 2.95 2.14 -0.65
CA SER A 76 2.45 2.14 -2.03
C SER A 76 2.95 0.94 -2.80
N ILE A 77 2.05 0.37 -3.58
CA ILE A 77 2.28 -0.78 -4.44
C ILE A 77 1.90 -0.39 -5.86
N HIS A 78 2.79 -0.65 -6.79
CA HIS A 78 2.62 -0.32 -8.20
C HIS A 78 3.11 -1.48 -9.06
N PRO A 79 2.71 -1.55 -10.35
CA PRO A 79 3.39 -2.38 -11.32
C PRO A 79 4.90 -2.15 -11.32
N GLN A 80 5.66 -3.12 -11.82
CA GLN A 80 7.09 -2.95 -12.04
C GLN A 80 7.40 -1.65 -12.82
N LYS A 81 8.48 -0.98 -12.44
CA LYS A 81 8.92 0.30 -13.04
C LYS A 81 8.83 0.26 -14.57
N GLY A 82 8.21 1.30 -15.14
CA GLY A 82 8.00 1.45 -16.58
C GLY A 82 6.61 0.99 -17.05
N LYS A 83 5.83 0.33 -16.19
CA LYS A 83 4.45 -0.07 -16.51
C LYS A 83 3.44 0.83 -15.83
N ARG A 84 2.44 1.26 -16.59
CA ARG A 84 1.33 2.09 -16.12
C ARG A 84 0.22 1.25 -15.49
N TYR A 85 -0.11 0.11 -16.11
CA TYR A 85 -1.16 -0.78 -15.65
C TYR A 85 -0.62 -2.17 -15.33
N TYR A 86 -1.20 -2.81 -14.33
CA TYR A 86 -0.87 -4.18 -13.94
C TYR A 86 -1.44 -5.18 -14.94
N GLN A 87 -0.68 -6.23 -15.24
CA GLN A 87 -1.20 -7.43 -15.90
C GLN A 87 -0.97 -8.63 -14.98
N GLU A 88 -1.89 -9.58 -15.02
CA GLU A 88 -1.83 -10.78 -14.18
C GLU A 88 -0.51 -11.54 -14.39
N GLY A 89 0.07 -12.01 -13.28
CA GLY A 89 1.37 -12.70 -13.27
C GLY A 89 2.59 -11.78 -13.29
N GLU A 90 2.40 -10.47 -13.46
CA GLU A 90 3.51 -9.53 -13.44
C GLU A 90 4.04 -9.23 -12.02
N LYS A 91 5.29 -8.73 -11.99
CA LYS A 91 5.90 -8.25 -10.76
C LYS A 91 5.33 -6.90 -10.35
N ILE A 92 5.26 -6.70 -9.04
CA ILE A 92 4.90 -5.42 -8.42
C ILE A 92 6.08 -4.86 -7.64
N SER A 93 6.10 -3.54 -7.51
CA SER A 93 7.06 -2.79 -6.69
C SER A 93 6.36 -2.22 -5.48
N ILE A 94 7.03 -2.29 -4.32
CA ILE A 94 6.52 -1.81 -3.04
C ILE A 94 7.51 -0.84 -2.41
N GLU A 95 6.97 0.20 -1.80
CA GLU A 95 7.72 1.24 -1.10
C GLU A 95 6.93 1.79 0.09
N ILE A 96 7.64 2.20 1.14
CA ILE A 96 7.07 2.99 2.24
C ILE A 96 7.36 4.45 1.92
N ASN A 97 6.33 5.17 1.49
CA ASN A 97 6.47 6.54 1.00
C ASN A 97 6.62 7.52 2.15
N ASN A 98 5.94 7.23 3.25
CA ASN A 98 5.99 8.06 4.43
C ASN A 98 5.74 7.20 5.67
N LYS A 99 6.36 7.58 6.78
CA LYS A 99 6.14 6.96 8.08
C LYS A 99 6.55 7.93 9.19
N SER A 100 5.99 7.72 10.37
CA SER A 100 6.42 8.42 11.57
C SER A 100 7.91 8.21 11.81
N TYR A 101 8.63 9.29 12.11
CA TYR A 101 10.06 9.24 12.44
C TYR A 101 10.36 8.38 13.68
N LYS A 102 9.33 8.13 14.50
CA LYS A 102 9.41 7.27 15.69
C LYS A 102 9.51 5.80 15.36
N ILE A 103 9.16 5.37 14.13
CA ILE A 103 9.30 3.97 13.67
C ILE A 103 10.74 3.77 13.18
N PRO A 104 11.61 3.06 13.92
CA PRO A 104 13.03 2.92 13.56
C PRO A 104 13.25 2.00 12.35
N THR A 105 12.34 1.06 12.13
CA THR A 105 12.48 -0.03 11.16
C THR A 105 12.59 0.48 9.74
N LYS A 106 13.73 0.25 9.09
CA LYS A 106 13.95 0.64 7.69
C LYS A 106 13.25 -0.33 6.75
N PHE A 107 12.68 0.22 5.68
CA PHE A 107 12.14 -0.56 4.58
C PHE A 107 12.92 -0.24 3.31
N ARG A 108 13.48 -1.26 2.66
CA ARG A 108 14.11 -1.11 1.35
C ARG A 108 13.07 -1.43 0.28
N LYS A 109 12.92 -0.54 -0.70
CA LYS A 109 12.10 -0.76 -1.89
C LYS A 109 12.36 -2.14 -2.46
N TYR A 110 11.28 -2.84 -2.82
CA TYR A 110 11.35 -4.20 -3.32
C TYR A 110 10.48 -4.35 -4.56
N THR A 111 10.92 -5.21 -5.47
CA THR A 111 10.16 -5.60 -6.66
C THR A 111 10.19 -7.12 -6.78
N GLY A 112 9.04 -7.75 -6.89
CA GLY A 112 8.91 -9.20 -6.89
C GLY A 112 7.51 -9.66 -7.28
N THR A 113 7.22 -10.95 -7.08
CA THR A 113 5.86 -11.47 -7.28
C THR A 113 4.92 -10.86 -6.21
N PRO A 114 3.61 -10.78 -6.48
CA PRO A 114 2.64 -10.25 -5.53
C PRO A 114 2.73 -10.87 -4.13
N GLU A 115 2.88 -12.18 -4.05
CA GLU A 115 2.93 -12.94 -2.79
C GLU A 115 4.16 -12.56 -1.97
N LYS A 116 5.34 -12.51 -2.62
CA LYS A 116 6.60 -12.13 -1.94
C LYS A 116 6.60 -10.66 -1.52
N ALA A 117 5.96 -9.80 -2.32
CA ALA A 117 5.83 -8.40 -1.99
C ALA A 117 4.91 -8.19 -0.76
N ILE A 118 3.77 -8.89 -0.71
CA ILE A 118 2.86 -8.86 0.45
C ILE A 118 3.56 -9.39 1.70
N ALA A 119 4.22 -10.55 1.61
CA ALA A 119 4.97 -11.12 2.72
C ALA A 119 6.00 -10.13 3.29
N LYS A 120 6.72 -9.42 2.42
CA LYS A 120 7.70 -8.40 2.85
C LYS A 120 7.07 -7.22 3.59
N ILE A 121 5.85 -6.82 3.22
CA ILE A 121 5.11 -5.77 3.94
C ILE A 121 4.75 -6.28 5.33
N VAL A 122 4.19 -7.49 5.43
CA VAL A 122 3.78 -8.11 6.70
C VAL A 122 4.98 -8.27 7.64
N GLU A 123 6.09 -8.85 7.16
CA GLU A 123 7.33 -9.00 7.92
C GLU A 123 7.85 -7.65 8.45
N TRP A 124 7.75 -6.59 7.64
CA TRP A 124 8.16 -5.26 8.08
C TRP A 124 7.25 -4.70 9.18
N ILE A 125 5.93 -4.90 9.06
CA ILE A 125 4.96 -4.43 10.06
C ILE A 125 5.20 -5.12 11.39
N GLU A 126 5.38 -6.44 11.40
CA GLU A 126 5.66 -7.23 12.61
C GLU A 126 6.98 -6.80 13.26
N LYS A 127 8.03 -6.64 12.45
CA LYS A 127 9.32 -6.15 12.94
C LYS A 127 9.19 -4.75 13.53
N ALA A 128 8.46 -3.86 12.87
CA ALA A 128 8.24 -2.49 13.35
C ALA A 128 7.48 -2.45 14.67
N LYS A 129 6.46 -3.29 14.82
CA LYS A 129 5.74 -3.46 16.06
C LYS A 129 6.66 -3.92 17.19
N SER A 130 7.46 -4.96 16.95
CA SER A 130 8.40 -5.51 17.95
C SER A 130 9.45 -4.47 18.39
N GLU A 131 10.04 -3.73 17.45
CA GLU A 131 11.04 -2.69 17.75
C GLU A 131 10.44 -1.52 18.55
N LEU A 132 9.18 -1.16 18.30
CA LEU A 132 8.47 -0.11 19.07
C LEU A 132 8.17 -0.56 20.50
N GLU A 133 7.74 -1.81 20.68
CA GLU A 133 7.47 -2.38 22.01
C GLU A 133 8.73 -2.42 22.88
N GLN A 134 9.87 -2.85 22.31
CA GLN A 134 11.16 -2.86 23.02
C GLN A 134 11.60 -1.45 23.44
N LYS A 135 11.36 -0.45 22.59
CA LYS A 135 11.74 0.94 22.89
C LYS A 135 10.89 1.57 24.00
N ASN A 136 9.66 1.12 24.20
CA ASN A 136 8.79 1.62 25.26
C ASN A 136 9.06 0.95 26.63
N GLN A 137 9.86 -0.13 26.65
CA GLN A 137 10.22 -0.86 27.87
C GLN A 137 11.58 -0.44 28.47
N GLY A 138 12.38 0.36 27.76
CA GLY A 138 13.69 0.87 28.20
C GLY A 138 13.69 2.37 28.37
#